data_AF-A0A3N1PU19-F1
#
_entry.id   AF-A0A3N1PU19-F1
#
_cell.length_a   1.000
_cell.length_b   1.000
_cell.length_c   1.000
_cell.angle_alpha   90.00
_cell.angle_beta   90.00
_cell.angle_gamma   90.00
#
_symmetry.space_group_name_H-M   'P 1'
#
loop_
_entity.id
_entity.type
_entity.pdbx_description
1 polymer ?
#
loop_
_entity_poly.entity_id
_entity_poly.type
_entity_poly.pdbx_seq_one_letter_code
_entity_poly.pdbx_strand_id
1 'polypeptide(L)'
;MRAEPVTVTVINVLTSGFFSTNRHRALSGTDGQNGSATSRTAPPIYPEEDVPSTARPDPAAPRPCSTWAAGTVDGWDGHVRPVLAHRLLAPESNELRILVCHAQNRVLLPLVEEARISLIELIPDLLRKEIELDYFREQARSDHRVRNGLPAAPLAELEIGDLARAARLLVLPTDQQNRLRTLNKARNHLSHLQPLSQERLVAVTEALTTDWVADDES
;
A
#
# COMPACT_ATOMS: atom_id res chain seq x y z
N MET A 1 -6.38 44.04 6.50
CA MET A 1 -5.73 42.70 6.51
C MET A 1 -6.33 41.89 5.38
N ARG A 2 -5.56 41.65 4.31
CA ARG A 2 -5.95 40.80 3.18
C ARG A 2 -5.13 39.52 3.29
N ALA A 3 -5.80 38.37 3.26
CA ALA A 3 -5.16 37.06 3.27
C ALA A 3 -4.73 36.70 1.85
N GLU A 4 -3.47 36.29 1.67
CA GLU A 4 -2.97 35.73 0.42
C GLU A 4 -3.31 34.23 0.31
N PRO A 5 -3.64 33.72 -0.88
CA PRO A 5 -3.90 32.30 -1.08
C PRO A 5 -2.60 31.50 -1.21
N VAL A 6 -2.46 30.44 -0.40
CA VAL A 6 -1.39 29.45 -0.50
C VAL A 6 -1.67 28.53 -1.68
N THR A 7 -0.72 28.47 -2.62
CA THR A 7 -0.76 27.58 -3.77
C THR A 7 -0.11 26.24 -3.40
N VAL A 8 -0.88 25.14 -3.39
CA VAL A 8 -0.35 23.79 -3.17
C VAL A 8 -0.05 23.16 -4.53
N THR A 9 1.23 22.88 -4.78
CA THR A 9 1.69 22.20 -5.99
C THR A 9 1.57 20.69 -5.79
N VAL A 10 0.75 20.03 -6.59
CA VAL A 10 0.65 18.55 -6.62
C VAL A 10 1.68 18.03 -7.62
N ILE A 11 2.65 17.26 -7.12
CA ILE A 11 3.67 16.61 -7.94
C ILE A 11 3.11 15.28 -8.45
N ASN A 12 2.90 15.17 -9.77
CA ASN A 12 2.57 13.92 -10.44
C ASN A 12 3.83 13.06 -10.59
N VAL A 13 3.91 11.95 -9.87
CA VAL A 13 4.92 10.92 -10.13
C VAL A 13 4.31 9.87 -11.07
N LEU A 14 4.72 9.95 -12.34
CA LEU A 14 4.42 8.95 -13.37
C LEU A 14 5.20 7.67 -13.07
N THR A 15 4.52 6.55 -12.83
CA THR A 15 5.15 5.24 -12.78
C THR A 15 5.19 4.63 -14.18
N SER A 16 6.34 4.76 -14.85
CA SER A 16 6.70 3.95 -16.00
C SER A 16 7.05 2.53 -15.53
N GLY A 17 6.44 1.54 -16.18
CA GLY A 17 6.50 0.14 -15.78
C GLY A 17 7.88 -0.51 -15.80
N PHE A 18 8.03 -1.52 -14.95
CA PHE A 18 9.01 -2.59 -15.11
C PHE A 18 8.34 -3.93 -14.77
N PHE A 19 7.97 -4.67 -15.82
CA PHE A 19 7.69 -6.09 -15.71
C PHE A 19 9.02 -6.84 -15.67
N SER A 20 9.34 -7.45 -14.53
CA SER A 20 10.38 -8.48 -14.48
C SER A 20 9.73 -9.85 -14.44
N THR A 21 9.90 -10.56 -15.55
CA THR A 21 9.57 -11.96 -15.79
C THR A 21 10.29 -12.88 -14.83
N ASN A 22 9.58 -13.87 -14.26
CA ASN A 22 10.23 -15.11 -13.86
C ASN A 22 9.57 -16.33 -14.50
N ARG A 23 10.41 -17.00 -15.30
CA ARG A 23 10.21 -18.27 -16.00
C ARG A 23 10.04 -19.40 -14.99
N HIS A 24 9.06 -20.27 -15.24
CA HIS A 24 9.27 -21.71 -15.08
C HIS A 24 8.98 -22.43 -16.39
N ARG A 25 9.95 -23.26 -16.79
CA ARG A 25 10.03 -23.99 -18.05
C ARG A 25 9.52 -25.42 -17.86
N ALA A 26 8.54 -25.76 -18.69
CA ALA A 26 8.26 -27.00 -19.41
C ALA A 26 8.32 -28.38 -18.71
N LEU A 27 7.20 -29.10 -18.82
CA LEU A 27 7.19 -30.51 -19.22
C LEU A 27 6.27 -30.67 -20.45
N SER A 28 6.76 -31.43 -21.43
CA SER A 28 6.23 -31.62 -22.79
C SER A 28 5.21 -32.77 -22.93
N GLY A 29 4.38 -32.70 -23.98
CA GLY A 29 3.66 -33.82 -24.62
C GLY A 29 2.35 -33.35 -25.31
N THR A 30 2.39 -32.93 -26.59
CA THR A 30 1.87 -33.62 -27.82
C THR A 30 0.34 -33.79 -27.85
N ASP A 31 -0.48 -33.48 -28.86
CA ASP A 31 -0.43 -33.07 -30.27
C ASP A 31 -1.79 -32.35 -30.53
N GLY A 32 -1.94 -31.33 -31.38
CA GLY A 32 -2.21 -31.50 -32.81
C GLY A 32 -3.38 -30.62 -33.31
N GLN A 33 -3.08 -29.81 -34.34
CA GLN A 33 -3.94 -29.27 -35.42
C GLN A 33 -4.86 -28.03 -35.25
N ASN A 34 -4.45 -27.00 -36.01
CA ASN A 34 -5.19 -26.23 -37.01
C ASN A 34 -6.15 -25.09 -36.61
N GLY A 35 -5.83 -23.89 -37.10
CA GLY A 35 -6.78 -22.78 -37.21
C GLY A 35 -6.13 -21.41 -37.40
N SER A 36 -5.61 -21.12 -38.60
CA SER A 36 -5.26 -19.75 -39.00
C SER A 36 -6.50 -18.87 -39.02
N ALA A 37 -6.51 -17.81 -38.20
CA ALA A 37 -7.37 -16.65 -38.40
C ALA A 37 -6.68 -15.40 -37.86
N THR A 38 -6.13 -14.61 -38.78
CA THR A 38 -5.77 -13.21 -38.58
C THR A 38 -7.02 -12.41 -38.26
N SER A 39 -7.12 -11.87 -37.05
CA SER A 39 -8.01 -10.75 -36.76
C SER A 39 -7.22 -9.63 -36.08
N ARG A 40 -6.80 -8.66 -36.91
CA ARG A 40 -6.54 -7.29 -36.47
C ARG A 40 -7.89 -6.71 -36.07
N THR A 41 -8.15 -6.57 -34.78
CA THR A 41 -9.30 -5.79 -34.29
C THR A 41 -8.80 -4.41 -33.93
N ALA A 42 -9.23 -3.42 -34.70
CA ALA A 42 -9.02 -2.00 -34.47
C ALA A 42 -9.65 -1.56 -33.12
N PRO A 43 -9.18 -0.47 -32.49
CA PRO A 43 -9.83 0.06 -31.30
C PRO A 43 -11.26 0.52 -31.62
N PRO A 44 -12.21 0.43 -30.68
CA PRO A 44 -13.57 0.91 -30.89
C PRO A 44 -13.55 2.43 -31.10
N ILE A 45 -14.07 2.86 -32.25
CA ILE A 45 -14.39 4.26 -32.55
C ILE A 45 -15.58 4.62 -31.66
N TYR A 46 -15.37 5.53 -30.70
CA TYR A 46 -16.47 6.17 -29.98
C TYR A 46 -17.05 7.27 -30.89
N PRO A 47 -18.38 7.37 -31.06
CA PRO A 47 -18.96 8.54 -31.69
C PRO A 47 -18.75 9.75 -30.77
N GLU A 48 -18.11 10.80 -31.29
CA GLU A 48 -18.17 12.14 -30.70
C GLU A 48 -19.61 12.63 -30.82
N GLU A 49 -20.39 12.51 -29.74
CA GLU A 49 -21.64 13.25 -29.60
C GLU A 49 -21.35 14.54 -28.84
N ASP A 50 -21.29 15.64 -29.59
CA ASP A 50 -21.57 16.98 -29.11
C ASP A 50 -22.97 16.99 -28.46
N VAL A 51 -23.03 17.11 -27.14
CA VAL A 51 -24.29 17.38 -26.43
C VAL A 51 -24.17 18.69 -25.64
N PRO A 52 -24.92 19.75 -26.02
CA PRO A 52 -25.05 20.92 -25.18
C PRO A 52 -25.90 20.54 -23.95
N SER A 53 -25.25 20.46 -22.80
CA SER A 53 -25.89 20.18 -21.52
C SER A 53 -26.68 21.40 -21.04
N THR A 54 -27.96 21.45 -21.41
CA THR A 54 -28.99 22.21 -20.68
C THR A 54 -30.20 21.31 -20.41
N ALA A 55 -29.97 20.17 -19.77
CA ALA A 55 -31.05 19.39 -19.18
C ALA A 55 -31.43 20.04 -17.83
N ARG A 56 -32.64 20.58 -17.77
CA ARG A 56 -33.27 21.03 -16.52
C ARG A 56 -33.30 19.84 -15.54
N PRO A 57 -32.89 19.99 -14.27
CA PRO A 57 -32.93 18.88 -13.32
C PRO A 57 -34.36 18.35 -13.20
N ASP A 58 -34.56 17.05 -13.44
CA ASP A 58 -35.84 16.39 -13.21
C ASP A 58 -36.17 16.48 -11.70
N PRO A 59 -37.27 17.13 -11.30
CA PRO A 59 -37.65 17.23 -9.89
C PRO A 59 -37.99 15.89 -9.24
N ALA A 60 -38.18 14.82 -10.04
CA ALA A 60 -38.38 13.46 -9.56
C ALA A 60 -37.07 12.65 -9.40
N ALA A 61 -35.93 13.18 -9.87
CA ALA A 61 -34.65 12.51 -9.67
C ALA A 61 -34.29 12.55 -8.17
N PRO A 62 -33.95 11.41 -7.55
CA PRO A 62 -33.48 11.39 -6.17
C PRO A 62 -32.30 12.34 -6.04
N ARG A 63 -32.35 13.24 -5.05
CA ARG A 63 -31.31 14.25 -4.84
C ARG A 63 -29.95 13.54 -4.77
N PRO A 64 -28.85 14.13 -5.29
CA PRO A 64 -27.53 13.53 -5.27
C PRO A 64 -27.11 13.01 -3.89
N CYS A 65 -27.52 13.68 -2.81
CA CYS A 65 -27.31 13.23 -1.44
C CYS A 65 -27.96 11.87 -1.12
N SER A 66 -29.17 11.58 -1.62
CA SER A 66 -29.82 10.30 -1.34
C SER A 66 -29.23 9.16 -2.16
N THR A 67 -28.78 9.42 -3.39
CA THR A 67 -28.07 8.42 -4.20
C THR A 67 -26.67 8.14 -3.67
N TRP A 68 -26.01 9.16 -3.10
CA TRP A 68 -24.69 9.02 -2.47
C TRP A 68 -24.78 8.30 -1.13
N ALA A 69 -25.77 8.64 -0.31
CA ALA A 69 -26.08 7.92 0.94
C ALA A 69 -26.47 6.45 0.68
N ALA A 70 -27.08 6.16 -0.47
CA ALA A 70 -27.41 4.80 -0.90
C ALA A 70 -26.22 4.06 -1.57
N GLY A 71 -25.05 4.70 -1.72
CA GLY A 71 -23.87 4.10 -2.36
C GLY A 71 -24.04 3.78 -3.86
N THR A 72 -25.05 4.35 -4.51
CA THR A 72 -25.38 4.08 -5.93
C THR A 72 -24.55 4.91 -6.90
N VAL A 73 -23.93 5.97 -6.41
CA VAL A 73 -23.03 6.85 -7.15
C VAL A 73 -21.77 7.13 -6.33
N ASP A 74 -20.64 7.33 -6.99
CA ASP A 74 -19.38 7.71 -6.37
C ASP A 74 -18.80 8.94 -7.07
N GLY A 75 -18.09 9.78 -6.33
CA GLY A 75 -17.49 11.00 -6.81
C GLY A 75 -15.98 10.83 -6.96
N TRP A 76 -15.48 10.84 -8.19
CA TRP A 76 -14.04 10.82 -8.46
C TRP A 76 -13.67 11.98 -9.38
N ASP A 77 -12.69 12.79 -8.98
CA ASP A 77 -12.14 13.90 -9.77
C ASP A 77 -13.22 14.89 -10.28
N GLY A 78 -14.15 15.27 -9.40
CA GLY A 78 -15.26 16.17 -9.76
C GLY A 78 -16.38 15.54 -10.59
N HIS A 79 -16.27 14.27 -10.97
CA HIS A 79 -17.28 13.54 -11.74
C HIS A 79 -18.07 12.56 -10.87
N VAL A 80 -19.40 12.57 -11.02
CA VAL A 80 -20.30 11.58 -10.42
C VAL A 80 -20.40 10.38 -11.36
N ARG A 81 -20.03 9.19 -10.89
CA ARG A 81 -20.08 7.94 -11.65
C ARG A 81 -21.06 6.96 -10.99
N PRO A 82 -21.82 6.16 -11.76
CA PRO A 82 -22.62 5.08 -11.20
C PRO A 82 -21.70 4.03 -10.57
N VAL A 83 -22.01 3.58 -9.36
CA VAL A 83 -21.29 2.47 -8.72
C VAL A 83 -21.78 1.17 -9.35
N LEU A 84 -21.02 0.65 -10.32
CA LEU A 84 -21.28 -0.65 -10.95
C LEU A 84 -21.16 -1.83 -9.97
N ALA A 85 -20.70 -1.55 -8.75
CA ALA A 85 -20.40 -2.51 -7.70
C ALA A 85 -21.50 -2.64 -6.62
N HIS A 86 -22.78 -2.42 -6.94
CA HIS A 86 -23.91 -2.60 -6.00
C HIS A 86 -23.87 -3.91 -5.20
N ARG A 87 -23.32 -4.99 -5.76
CA ARG A 87 -23.12 -6.28 -5.07
C ARG A 87 -22.04 -6.23 -3.97
N LEU A 88 -21.02 -5.39 -4.13
CA LEU A 88 -19.96 -5.16 -3.14
C LEU A 88 -20.45 -4.37 -1.92
N LEU A 89 -21.55 -3.63 -2.07
CA LEU A 89 -22.16 -2.83 -1.00
C LEU A 89 -23.26 -3.58 -0.25
N ALA A 90 -23.53 -4.84 -0.62
CA ALA A 90 -24.46 -5.67 0.13
C ALA A 90 -23.95 -5.83 1.57
N PRO A 91 -24.77 -5.61 2.62
CA PRO A 91 -24.31 -5.64 4.02
C PRO A 91 -23.61 -6.93 4.45
N GLU A 92 -23.97 -8.05 3.82
CA GLU A 92 -23.44 -9.38 4.09
C GLU A 92 -22.19 -9.73 3.24
N SER A 93 -21.80 -8.87 2.30
CA SER A 93 -20.70 -9.09 1.36
C SER A 93 -19.35 -8.73 2.00
N ASN A 94 -18.43 -9.69 2.03
CA ASN A 94 -17.03 -9.46 2.41
C ASN A 94 -16.14 -9.10 1.21
N GLU A 95 -16.68 -9.15 -0.01
CA GLU A 95 -15.95 -8.95 -1.25
C GLU A 95 -15.32 -7.56 -1.33
N LEU A 96 -16.02 -6.50 -0.93
CA LEU A 96 -15.42 -5.16 -0.87
C LEU A 96 -14.23 -5.10 0.07
N ARG A 97 -14.38 -5.69 1.26
CA ARG A 97 -13.33 -5.75 2.28
C ARG A 97 -12.09 -6.48 1.76
N ILE A 98 -12.28 -7.59 1.05
CA ILE A 98 -11.21 -8.38 0.42
C ILE A 98 -10.51 -7.56 -0.67
N LEU A 99 -11.28 -6.91 -1.55
CA LEU A 99 -10.71 -6.09 -2.64
C LEU A 99 -9.93 -4.89 -2.10
N VAL A 100 -10.45 -4.18 -1.10
CA VAL A 100 -9.75 -3.08 -0.43
C VAL A 100 -8.45 -3.59 0.21
N CYS A 101 -8.50 -4.73 0.90
CA CYS A 101 -7.30 -5.31 1.49
C CYS A 101 -6.25 -5.66 0.42
N HIS A 102 -6.65 -6.24 -0.71
CA HIS A 102 -5.73 -6.56 -1.79
C HIS A 102 -5.14 -5.31 -2.45
N ALA A 103 -5.93 -4.25 -2.61
CA ALA A 103 -5.47 -2.97 -3.13
C ALA A 103 -4.44 -2.36 -2.17
N GLN A 104 -4.75 -2.30 -0.87
CA GLN A 104 -3.83 -1.80 0.15
C GLN A 104 -2.54 -2.62 0.22
N ASN A 105 -2.62 -3.95 0.19
CA ASN A 105 -1.43 -4.82 0.21
C ASN A 105 -0.51 -4.57 -0.97
N ARG A 106 -1.07 -4.38 -2.18
CA ARG A 106 -0.29 -4.13 -3.40
C ARG A 106 0.46 -2.79 -3.37
N VAL A 107 -0.10 -1.79 -2.71
CA VAL A 107 0.52 -0.45 -2.63
C VAL A 107 1.45 -0.36 -1.42
N LEU A 108 1.01 -0.79 -0.24
CA LEU A 108 1.68 -0.49 1.01
C LEU A 108 2.79 -1.48 1.37
N LEU A 109 2.66 -2.77 1.04
CA LEU A 109 3.71 -3.74 1.41
C LEU A 109 5.07 -3.44 0.75
N PRO A 110 5.13 -3.08 -0.55
CA PRO A 110 6.41 -2.67 -1.16
C PRO A 110 7.03 -1.45 -0.47
N LEU A 111 6.22 -0.44 -0.11
CA LEU A 111 6.72 0.77 0.54
C LEU A 111 7.21 0.51 1.97
N VAL A 112 6.50 -0.36 2.71
CA VAL A 112 6.96 -0.81 4.04
C VAL A 112 8.27 -1.58 3.93
N GLU A 113 8.43 -2.37 2.86
CA GLU A 113 9.65 -3.11 2.58
C GLU A 113 10.82 -2.18 2.23
N GLU A 114 10.59 -1.13 1.43
CA GLU A 114 11.58 -0.08 1.17
C GLU A 114 12.01 0.60 2.48
N ALA A 115 11.05 1.02 3.32
CA ALA A 115 11.35 1.63 4.61
C ALA A 115 12.14 0.69 5.55
N ARG A 116 11.85 -0.62 5.50
CA ARG A 116 12.60 -1.67 6.23
C ARG A 116 14.05 -1.75 5.75
N ILE A 117 14.25 -1.78 4.43
CA ILE A 117 15.59 -1.83 3.81
C ILE A 117 16.39 -0.60 4.22
N SER A 118 15.82 0.60 4.09
CA SER A 118 16.49 1.85 4.49
C SER A 118 16.84 1.88 5.98
N LEU A 119 16.01 1.33 6.86
CA LEU A 119 16.37 1.22 8.28
C LEU A 119 17.54 0.25 8.48
N ILE A 120 17.53 -0.89 7.79
CA ILE A 120 18.58 -1.90 7.91
C ILE A 120 19.96 -1.35 7.59
N GLU A 121 20.06 -0.51 6.56
CA GLU A 121 21.31 0.13 6.17
C GLU A 121 21.88 1.03 7.27
N LEU A 122 21.02 1.62 8.10
CA LEU A 122 21.40 2.53 9.17
C LEU A 122 21.65 1.83 10.52
N ILE A 123 21.20 0.58 10.69
CA ILE A 123 21.29 -0.13 11.98
C ILE A 123 22.71 -0.10 12.57
N PRO A 124 23.79 -0.40 11.83
CA PRO A 124 25.13 -0.41 12.40
C PRO A 124 25.52 0.91 13.08
N ASP A 125 25.12 2.04 12.50
CA ASP A 125 25.43 3.38 13.01
C ASP A 125 24.47 3.81 14.13
N LEU A 126 23.27 3.24 14.17
CA LEU A 126 22.25 3.52 15.18
C LEU A 126 22.39 2.63 16.42
N LEU A 127 23.27 1.64 16.44
CA LEU A 127 23.45 0.80 17.62
C LEU A 127 23.96 1.63 18.80
N ARG A 128 23.32 1.45 19.96
CA ARG A 128 23.82 2.03 21.21
C ARG A 128 25.26 1.56 21.44
N LYS A 129 26.06 2.44 22.04
CA LYS A 129 27.45 2.15 22.40
C LYS A 129 27.55 0.79 23.12
N GLU A 130 28.56 0.00 22.77
CA GLU A 130 28.84 -1.35 23.29
C GLU A 130 27.84 -2.45 22.88
N ILE A 131 26.85 -2.15 22.04
CA ILE A 131 25.99 -3.19 21.46
C ILE A 131 26.57 -3.70 20.15
N GLU A 132 26.96 -4.97 20.15
CA GLU A 132 27.39 -5.68 18.96
C GLU A 132 26.20 -6.08 18.06
N LEU A 133 26.42 -6.08 16.75
CA LEU A 133 25.39 -6.41 15.75
C LEU A 133 24.82 -7.83 15.94
N ASP A 134 25.64 -8.80 16.33
CA ASP A 134 25.17 -10.17 16.58
C ASP A 134 24.23 -10.24 17.79
N TYR A 135 24.50 -9.45 18.83
CA TYR A 135 23.59 -9.35 19.97
C TYR A 135 22.26 -8.70 19.55
N PHE A 136 22.30 -7.65 18.73
CA PHE A 136 21.09 -7.05 18.17
C PHE A 136 20.25 -8.08 17.39
N ARG A 137 20.88 -8.86 16.51
CA ARG A 137 20.21 -9.90 15.71
C ARG A 137 19.59 -10.99 16.59
N GLU A 138 20.27 -11.37 17.67
CA GLU A 138 19.74 -12.32 18.64
C GLU A 138 18.48 -11.79 19.33
N GLN A 139 18.48 -10.51 19.73
CA GLN A 139 17.33 -9.84 20.34
C GLN A 139 16.18 -9.58 19.36
N ALA A 140 16.48 -9.50 18.06
CA ALA A 140 15.48 -9.32 17.00
C ALA A 140 14.71 -10.61 16.68
N ARG A 141 15.17 -11.79 17.11
CA ARG A 141 14.58 -13.09 16.75
C ARG A 141 13.06 -13.15 16.95
N SER A 142 12.37 -13.62 15.93
CA SER A 142 10.94 -13.88 16.00
C SER A 142 10.60 -15.02 16.97
N ASP A 143 9.42 -14.96 17.58
CA ASP A 143 8.92 -16.00 18.49
C ASP A 143 8.88 -17.38 17.82
N HIS A 144 8.70 -17.43 16.49
CA HIS A 144 8.82 -18.64 15.70
C HIS A 144 10.24 -19.20 15.74
N ARG A 145 11.26 -18.36 15.48
CA ARG A 145 12.66 -18.77 15.52
C ARG A 145 13.09 -19.19 16.93
N VAL A 146 12.64 -18.46 17.96
CA VAL A 146 12.92 -18.81 19.36
C VAL A 146 12.33 -20.19 19.71
N ARG A 147 11.04 -20.41 19.44
CA ARG A 147 10.37 -21.68 19.73
C ARG A 147 10.97 -22.88 19.00
N ASN A 148 11.45 -22.67 17.78
CA ASN A 148 12.04 -23.73 16.96
C ASN A 148 13.56 -23.84 17.08
N GLY A 149 14.21 -23.11 18.00
CA GLY A 149 15.66 -23.16 18.19
C GLY A 149 16.48 -22.70 16.98
N LEU A 150 15.89 -21.90 16.08
CA LEU A 150 16.54 -21.45 14.85
C LEU A 150 17.48 -20.26 15.13
N PRO A 151 18.65 -20.18 14.50
CA PRO A 151 19.58 -19.08 14.70
C PRO A 151 18.98 -17.73 14.28
N ALA A 152 19.58 -16.65 14.79
CA ALA A 152 19.27 -15.29 14.36
C ALA A 152 19.46 -15.15 12.84
N ALA A 153 18.49 -14.54 12.17
CA ALA A 153 18.58 -14.31 10.73
C ALA A 153 19.71 -13.30 10.42
N PRO A 154 20.29 -13.32 9.21
CA PRO A 154 21.08 -12.21 8.69
C PRO A 154 20.31 -10.89 8.80
N LEU A 155 21.03 -9.77 8.99
CA LEU A 155 20.42 -8.45 9.16
C LEU A 155 19.46 -8.11 8.00
N ALA A 156 19.88 -8.37 6.76
CA ALA A 156 19.10 -8.12 5.55
C ALA A 156 17.76 -8.91 5.50
N GLU A 157 17.65 -10.02 6.22
CA GLU A 157 16.45 -10.87 6.27
C GLU A 157 15.50 -10.53 7.42
N LEU A 158 15.89 -9.63 8.34
CA LEU A 158 15.03 -9.27 9.46
C LEU A 158 13.80 -8.52 8.98
N GLU A 159 12.60 -8.99 9.36
CA GLU A 159 11.36 -8.30 9.05
C GLU A 159 11.22 -7.02 9.89
N ILE A 160 10.36 -6.09 9.46
CA ILE A 160 10.07 -4.86 10.23
C ILE A 160 9.63 -5.15 11.68
N GLY A 161 8.95 -6.28 11.91
CA GLY A 161 8.55 -6.73 13.24
C GLY A 161 9.71 -7.19 14.11
N ASP A 162 10.74 -7.77 13.51
CA ASP A 162 11.97 -8.18 14.20
C ASP A 162 12.80 -6.94 14.58
N LEU A 163 12.90 -5.96 13.67
CA LEU A 163 13.52 -4.67 13.96
C LEU A 163 12.81 -3.94 15.10
N ALA A 164 11.47 -3.90 15.08
CA ALA A 164 10.67 -3.30 16.14
C ALA A 164 10.87 -3.98 17.52
N ARG A 165 11.12 -5.29 17.55
CA ARG A 165 11.40 -6.05 18.79
C ARG A 165 12.74 -5.63 19.41
N ALA A 166 13.76 -5.39 18.58
CA ALA A 166 15.10 -5.00 19.01
C ALA A 166 15.32 -3.47 19.08
N ALA A 167 14.32 -2.65 18.69
CA ALA A 167 14.45 -1.20 18.56
C ALA A 167 14.99 -0.48 19.81
N ARG A 168 14.77 -1.02 21.00
CA ARG A 168 15.32 -0.48 22.27
C ARG A 168 16.85 -0.41 22.31
N LEU A 169 17.53 -1.20 21.47
CA LEU A 169 18.98 -1.25 21.36
C LEU A 169 19.54 -0.20 20.39
N LEU A 170 18.66 0.53 19.70
CA LEU A 170 19.02 1.60 18.78
C LEU A 170 18.89 2.97 19.45
N VAL A 171 19.68 3.92 18.98
CA VAL A 171 19.60 5.35 19.28
C VAL A 171 18.61 5.96 18.28
N LEU A 172 17.32 5.80 18.56
CA LEU A 172 16.24 6.33 17.75
C LEU A 172 15.46 7.40 18.52
N PRO A 173 15.24 8.60 17.94
CA PRO A 173 14.33 9.59 18.50
C PRO A 173 12.92 8.99 18.69
N THR A 174 12.14 9.59 19.61
CA THR A 174 10.78 9.11 19.92
C THR A 174 9.89 9.02 18.67
N ASP A 175 10.01 9.97 17.75
CA ASP A 175 9.22 9.98 16.52
C ASP A 175 9.59 8.83 15.58
N GLN A 176 10.88 8.46 15.50
CA GLN A 176 11.34 7.31 14.71
C GLN A 176 10.94 5.97 15.35
N GLN A 177 10.92 5.89 16.69
CA GLN A 177 10.36 4.73 17.38
C GLN A 177 8.85 4.59 17.11
N ASN A 178 8.11 5.71 17.10
CA ASN A 178 6.69 5.72 16.76
C ASN A 178 6.46 5.33 15.30
N ARG A 179 7.28 5.84 14.37
CA ARG A 179 7.29 5.44 12.96
C ARG A 179 7.46 3.94 12.79
N LEU A 180 8.50 3.34 13.39
CA LEU A 180 8.74 1.90 13.33
C LEU A 180 7.57 1.09 13.89
N ARG A 181 6.95 1.56 14.99
CA ARG A 181 5.76 0.93 15.57
C ARG A 181 4.56 1.01 14.62
N THR A 182 4.35 2.13 13.95
CA THR A 182 3.28 2.32 12.96
C THR A 182 3.46 1.38 11.77
N LEU A 183 4.67 1.31 11.19
CA LEU A 183 4.98 0.43 10.06
C LEU A 183 4.82 -1.06 10.44
N ASN A 184 5.29 -1.47 11.62
CA ASN A 184 5.10 -2.84 12.12
C ASN A 184 3.62 -3.19 12.28
N LYS A 185 2.83 -2.31 12.90
CA LYS A 185 1.37 -2.51 13.04
C LYS A 185 0.69 -2.62 11.67
N ALA A 186 1.06 -1.76 10.73
CA ALA A 186 0.50 -1.79 9.38
C ALA A 186 0.81 -3.12 8.69
N ARG A 187 2.08 -3.53 8.67
CA ARG A 187 2.49 -4.82 8.12
C ARG A 187 1.69 -5.97 8.71
N ASN A 188 1.53 -6.01 10.03
CA ASN A 188 0.79 -7.10 10.70
C ASN A 188 -0.69 -7.14 10.29
N HIS A 189 -1.36 -5.99 10.17
CA HIS A 189 -2.75 -5.95 9.69
C HIS A 189 -2.84 -6.45 8.24
N LEU A 190 -1.96 -5.97 7.37
CA LEU A 190 -1.92 -6.32 5.95
C LEU A 190 -1.61 -7.81 5.74
N SER A 191 -0.70 -8.41 6.53
CA SER A 191 -0.39 -9.85 6.49
C SER A 191 -1.53 -10.73 6.99
N HIS A 192 -2.39 -10.20 7.86
CA HIS A 192 -3.61 -10.88 8.33
C HIS A 192 -4.83 -10.60 7.45
N LEU A 193 -4.63 -10.01 6.27
CA LEU A 193 -5.68 -9.65 5.32
C LEU A 193 -6.77 -8.76 5.94
N GLN A 194 -6.34 -7.84 6.81
CA GLN A 194 -7.21 -6.84 7.42
C GLN A 194 -6.98 -5.48 6.76
N PRO A 195 -8.02 -4.85 6.18
CA PRO A 195 -7.85 -3.52 5.64
C PRO A 195 -7.58 -2.53 6.76
N LEU A 196 -6.69 -1.59 6.50
CA LEU A 196 -6.45 -0.44 7.35
C LEU A 196 -7.63 0.53 7.25
N SER A 197 -8.03 1.08 8.39
CA SER A 197 -8.96 2.20 8.45
C SER A 197 -8.33 3.48 7.89
N GLN A 198 -9.15 4.47 7.56
CA GLN A 198 -8.67 5.75 7.04
C GLN A 198 -7.63 6.42 7.95
N GLU A 199 -7.89 6.50 9.27
CA GLU A 199 -6.92 7.07 10.22
C GLU A 199 -5.57 6.34 10.20
N ARG A 200 -5.61 5.00 10.08
CA ARG A 200 -4.38 4.20 9.99
C ARG A 200 -3.67 4.39 8.67
N LEU A 201 -4.40 4.56 7.56
CA LEU A 201 -3.80 4.88 6.26
C LEU A 201 -3.08 6.22 6.31
N VAL A 202 -3.66 7.25 6.93
CA VAL A 202 -3.01 8.55 7.10
C VAL A 202 -1.73 8.41 7.90
N ALA A 203 -1.79 7.75 9.07
CA ALA A 203 -0.61 7.54 9.91
C ALA A 203 0.50 6.72 9.21
N VAL A 204 0.13 5.71 8.43
CA VAL A 204 1.08 4.92 7.65
C VAL A 204 1.69 5.72 6.52
N THR A 205 0.90 6.57 5.85
CA THR A 205 1.40 7.43 4.77
C THR A 205 2.43 8.41 5.32
N GLU A 206 2.12 9.09 6.43
CA GLU A 206 3.06 9.99 7.12
C GLU A 206 4.35 9.26 7.54
N ALA A 207 4.21 8.05 8.11
CA ALA A 207 5.33 7.20 8.46
C ALA A 207 6.17 6.74 7.25
N LEU A 208 5.58 6.61 6.06
CA LEU A 208 6.30 6.22 4.84
C LEU A 208 6.98 7.42 4.16
N THR A 209 6.45 8.63 4.32
CA THR A 209 7.00 9.86 3.70
C THR A 209 8.04 10.59 4.55
N THR A 210 8.31 10.10 5.76
CA THR A 210 9.34 10.64 6.65
C THR A 210 10.61 9.81 6.49
N ASP A 211 11.80 10.41 6.44
CA ASP A 211 13.07 9.66 6.38
C ASP A 211 13.53 9.19 7.77
N TRP A 212 14.43 8.19 7.81
CA TRP A 212 15.02 7.74 9.06
C TRP A 212 16.07 8.75 9.51
N VAL A 213 16.05 9.11 10.78
CA VAL A 213 16.96 10.10 11.36
C VAL A 213 17.54 9.53 12.66
N ALA A 214 18.84 9.69 12.85
CA ALA A 214 19.53 9.36 14.10
C ALA A 214 19.27 10.46 15.14
N ASP A 215 19.28 10.12 16.43
CA ASP A 215 19.37 11.14 17.47
C ASP A 215 20.82 11.65 17.49
N ASP A 216 21.02 12.96 17.33
CA ASP A 216 22.33 13.56 17.55
C ASP A 216 22.64 13.41 19.06
N GLU A 217 23.58 12.53 19.41
CA GLU A 217 24.04 12.39 20.79
C GLU A 217 24.46 13.76 21.35
N SER A 218 23.67 14.28 22.30
CA SER A 218 23.96 15.49 23.07
C SER A 218 24.73 15.15 24.34
#